data_AF-A0A7V7HBH3-F1
#
_entry.id   AF-A0A7V7HBH3-F1
#
_cell.length_a   1.000
_cell.length_b   1.000
_cell.length_c   1.000
_cell.angle_alpha   90.00
_cell.angle_beta   90.00
_cell.angle_gamma   90.00
#
_symmetry.space_group_name_H-M   'P 1'
#
loop_
_entity.id
_entity.type
_entity.pdbx_description
1 polymer ?
#
loop_
_entity_poly.entity_id
_entity_poly.type
_entity_poly.pdbx_seq_one_letter_code
_entity_poly.pdbx_strand_id
1 'polypeptide(L)'
;MATQYPTVTSVPSVVKQMSDAKLGFRLPTTVASQVVLDEPGLESLPTLPGRALFKTDRIYKLQVPYLSDELMRELLSEYEVVKQHEAPETQTESQTNRDFIEFK
;
A
#
# COMPACT_ATOMS: atom_id res chain seq x y z
N MET A 1 -4.96 -2.85 1.14
CA MET A 1 -4.74 -1.45 1.57
C MET A 1 -3.87 -1.45 2.82
N ALA A 2 -2.95 -0.49 2.97
CA ALA A 2 -2.13 -0.33 4.18
C ALA A 2 -2.00 1.16 4.56
N THR A 3 -1.95 1.47 5.85
CA THR A 3 -1.76 2.83 6.38
C THR A 3 -1.03 2.78 7.71
N GLN A 4 -0.23 3.80 8.01
CA GLN A 4 0.42 3.98 9.32
C GLN A 4 -0.43 4.81 10.29
N TYR A 5 -1.42 5.54 9.78
CA TYR A 5 -2.28 6.44 10.54
C TYR A 5 -3.74 6.11 10.25
N PRO A 6 -4.30 5.04 10.84
CA PRO A 6 -5.67 4.65 10.59
C PRO A 6 -6.63 5.63 11.25
N THR A 7 -7.14 6.55 10.44
CA THR A 7 -8.29 7.42 10.71
C THR A 7 -9.50 6.98 9.87
N VAL A 8 -10.69 7.45 10.25
CA VAL A 8 -11.93 7.22 9.49
C VAL A 8 -11.86 7.73 8.04
N THR A 9 -11.01 8.72 7.77
CA THR A 9 -10.77 9.24 6.42
C THR A 9 -9.80 8.37 5.65
N SER A 10 -8.75 7.87 6.30
CA SER A 10 -7.75 7.00 5.69
C SER A 10 -8.26 5.59 5.45
N VAL A 11 -9.23 5.10 6.22
CA VAL A 11 -9.84 3.77 6.04
C VAL A 11 -11.35 3.96 5.87
N PRO A 12 -11.82 4.22 4.64
CA PRO A 12 -13.23 4.48 4.38
C PRO A 12 -14.10 3.27 4.74
N SER A 13 -15.31 3.51 5.27
CA SER A 13 -16.23 2.46 5.69
C SER A 13 -16.55 1.45 4.59
N VAL A 14 -16.59 1.86 3.32
CA VAL A 14 -16.82 0.98 2.17
C VAL A 14 -15.71 -0.06 2.05
N VAL A 15 -14.44 0.35 2.19
CA VAL A 15 -13.29 -0.55 2.16
C VAL A 15 -13.36 -1.52 3.34
N LYS A 16 -13.77 -1.06 4.53
CA LYS A 16 -13.92 -1.92 5.72
C LYS A 16 -14.99 -2.98 5.56
N GLN A 17 -16.11 -2.65 4.90
CA GLN A 17 -17.21 -3.58 4.69
C GLN A 17 -16.88 -4.64 3.64
N MET A 18 -16.09 -4.27 2.62
CA MET A 18 -15.69 -5.20 1.56
C MET A 18 -14.45 -6.04 1.92
N SER A 19 -13.78 -5.74 3.04
CA SER A 19 -12.59 -6.45 3.49
C SER A 19 -12.95 -7.46 4.56
N ASP A 20 -13.09 -8.73 4.17
CA ASP A 20 -13.32 -9.85 5.09
C ASP A 20 -12.14 -10.10 6.04
N ALA A 21 -10.92 -9.82 5.56
CA ALA A 21 -9.69 -10.00 6.31
C ALA A 21 -9.07 -8.63 6.66
N LYS A 22 -8.73 -8.45 7.93
CA LYS A 22 -8.11 -7.22 8.45
C LYS A 22 -6.89 -7.57 9.30
N LEU A 23 -5.74 -6.96 9.02
CA LEU A 23 -4.50 -7.15 9.77
C LEU A 23 -4.11 -5.84 10.45
N GLY A 24 -3.86 -5.89 11.76
CA GLY A 24 -3.43 -4.75 12.54
C GLY A 24 -2.16 -5.05 13.33
N PHE A 25 -1.18 -4.15 13.23
CA PHE A 25 -0.02 -4.12 14.12
C PHE A 25 -0.33 -3.26 15.35
N ARG A 26 0.60 -3.24 16.32
CA ARG A 26 0.45 -2.43 17.53
C ARG A 26 0.16 -0.97 17.17
N LEU A 27 -0.94 -0.45 17.69
CA LEU A 27 -1.36 0.95 17.55
C LEU A 27 -1.42 1.61 18.93
N PRO A 28 -1.23 2.94 19.04
CA PRO A 28 -1.17 3.59 20.34
C PRO A 28 -2.52 3.70 21.05
N THR A 29 -3.63 3.71 20.32
CA THR A 29 -4.96 4.02 20.89
C THR A 29 -6.02 3.00 20.48
N THR A 30 -6.99 2.77 21.38
CA THR A 30 -8.16 1.92 21.11
C THR A 30 -9.01 2.44 19.95
N VAL A 31 -9.08 3.75 19.75
CA VAL A 31 -9.79 4.36 18.61
C VAL A 31 -9.19 3.90 17.29
N ALA A 32 -7.86 3.91 17.18
CA ALA A 32 -7.15 3.43 16.00
C ALA A 32 -7.39 1.91 15.80
N SER A 33 -7.44 1.14 16.89
CA SER A 33 -7.79 -0.30 16.87
C SER A 33 -9.18 -0.53 16.29
N GLN A 34 -10.19 0.22 16.74
CA GLN A 34 -11.56 0.12 16.24
C GLN A 34 -11.69 0.57 14.79
N VAL A 35 -10.92 1.55 14.35
CA VAL A 35 -10.90 1.94 12.93
C VAL A 35 -10.43 0.78 12.05
N VAL A 36 -9.41 0.02 12.49
CA VAL A 36 -8.83 -1.07 11.68
C VAL A 36 -9.59 -2.39 11.83
N LEU A 37 -9.87 -2.84 13.06
CA LEU A 37 -10.40 -4.17 13.35
C LEU A 37 -11.86 -4.17 13.80
N ASP A 38 -12.49 -3.01 13.96
CA ASP A 38 -13.81 -2.85 14.59
C ASP A 38 -13.85 -3.32 16.05
N GLU A 39 -12.69 -3.65 16.64
CA GLU A 39 -12.51 -4.18 17.98
C GLU A 39 -11.26 -3.58 18.65
N PRO A 40 -11.25 -3.47 19.99
CA PRO A 40 -10.06 -3.11 20.75
C PRO A 40 -9.01 -4.23 20.72
N GLY A 41 -7.75 -3.91 21.04
CA GLY A 41 -6.71 -4.92 21.31
C GLY A 41 -5.37 -4.67 20.64
N LEU A 42 -5.28 -3.80 19.63
CA LEU A 42 -3.98 -3.44 19.04
C LEU A 42 -3.11 -2.60 19.99
N GLU A 43 -3.75 -1.86 20.89
CA GLU A 43 -3.10 -1.04 21.91
C GLU A 43 -2.46 -1.86 23.04
N SER A 44 -2.98 -3.06 23.30
CA SER A 44 -2.48 -3.98 24.31
C SER A 44 -1.49 -5.01 23.76
N LEU A 45 -1.21 -4.99 22.45
CA LEU A 45 -0.17 -5.82 21.87
C LEU A 45 1.19 -5.48 22.48
N PRO A 46 2.02 -6.50 22.81
CA PRO A 46 3.36 -6.27 23.32
C PRO A 46 4.23 -5.54 22.28
N THR A 47 5.22 -4.79 22.74
CA THR A 47 6.21 -4.12 21.88
C THR A 47 7.19 -5.14 21.30
N LEU A 48 6.70 -5.93 20.35
CA LEU A 48 7.48 -6.92 19.61
C LEU A 48 7.27 -6.67 18.11
N PRO A 49 8.35 -6.41 17.34
CA PRO A 49 8.24 -6.23 15.89
C PRO A 49 7.55 -7.43 15.22
N GLY A 50 6.65 -7.14 14.28
CA GLY A 50 5.89 -8.17 13.55
C GLY A 50 4.76 -8.85 14.35
N ARG A 51 4.54 -8.49 15.62
CA ARG A 51 3.37 -8.96 16.38
C ARG A 51 2.10 -8.26 15.89
N ALA A 52 1.11 -9.04 15.48
CA ALA A 52 -0.13 -8.51 14.91
C ALA A 52 -1.38 -9.27 15.41
N LEU A 53 -2.53 -8.62 15.24
CA LEU A 53 -3.84 -9.26 15.27
C LEU A 53 -4.37 -9.36 13.84
N PHE A 54 -4.85 -10.55 13.49
CA PHE A 54 -5.49 -10.83 12.21
C PHE A 54 -6.94 -11.20 12.46
N LYS A 55 -7.86 -10.47 11.85
CA LYS A 55 -9.30 -10.64 11.98
C LYS A 55 -9.88 -11.15 10.66
N THR A 56 -10.56 -12.28 10.74
CA THR A 56 -11.46 -12.82 9.72
C THR A 56 -12.84 -12.98 10.37
N ASP A 57 -13.33 -14.21 10.50
CA ASP A 57 -14.43 -14.61 11.38
C ASP A 57 -14.08 -14.47 12.87
N ARG A 58 -12.80 -14.64 13.21
CA ARG A 58 -12.24 -14.57 14.57
C ARG A 58 -10.97 -13.73 14.58
N ILE A 59 -10.55 -13.33 15.77
CA ILE A 59 -9.27 -12.64 15.98
C ILE A 59 -8.19 -13.66 16.34
N TYR A 60 -7.12 -13.64 15.58
CA TYR A 60 -5.92 -14.44 15.80
C TYR A 60 -4.73 -13.54 16.12
N LYS A 61 -4.01 -13.86 17.19
CA LYS A 61 -2.73 -13.21 17.51
C LYS A 61 -1.61 -13.97 16.83
N LEU A 62 -0.89 -13.32 15.90
CA LEU A 62 0.13 -13.97 15.09
C LEU A 62 1.45 -13.20 15.07
N GLN A 63 2.50 -13.85 14.57
CA GLN A 63 3.79 -13.25 14.29
C GLN A 63 3.99 -13.26 12.77
N VAL A 64 4.19 -12.07 12.19
CA VAL A 64 4.43 -11.93 10.75
C VAL A 64 5.88 -12.32 10.43
N PRO A 65 6.14 -13.02 9.30
CA PRO A 65 7.49 -13.30 8.83
C PRO A 65 8.31 -12.02 8.65
N TYR A 66 9.59 -12.10 8.99
CA TYR A 66 10.54 -11.02 8.75
C TYR A 66 11.13 -11.15 7.34
N LEU A 67 11.05 -10.07 6.57
CA LEU A 67 11.68 -9.94 5.25
C LEU A 67 12.71 -8.82 5.34
N SER A 68 14.00 -9.15 5.14
CA SER A 68 15.07 -8.15 5.08
C SER A 68 15.12 -7.50 3.70
N ASP A 69 15.70 -6.30 3.62
CA ASP A 69 15.87 -5.58 2.35
C ASP A 69 16.77 -6.35 1.36
N GLU A 70 17.78 -7.06 1.88
CA GLU A 70 18.66 -7.91 1.08
C GLU A 70 17.90 -9.08 0.44
N LEU A 71 17.13 -9.81 1.26
CA LEU A 71 16.32 -10.93 0.79
C LEU A 71 15.22 -10.46 -0.18
N MET A 72 14.61 -9.31 0.09
CA MET A 72 13.63 -8.70 -0.81
C MET A 72 14.25 -8.39 -2.18
N ARG A 73 15.46 -7.80 -2.21
CA ARG A 73 16.15 -7.48 -3.47
C ARG A 73 16.56 -8.73 -4.23
N GLU A 74 17.04 -9.75 -3.54
CA GLU A 74 17.37 -11.05 -4.13
C GLU A 74 16.13 -11.65 -4.82
N LEU A 75 15.00 -11.72 -4.11
CA LEU A 75 13.73 -12.24 -4.65
C LEU A 75 13.18 -11.42 -5.83
N LEU A 76 13.39 -10.10 -5.83
CA LEU A 76 12.90 -9.23 -6.91
C LEU A 76 13.82 -9.20 -8.14
N SER A 77 15.11 -9.54 -7.98
CA SER A 77 16.10 -9.46 -9.06
C SER A 77 15.75 -10.29 -10.30
N GLU A 78 15.04 -11.41 -10.13
CA GLU A 78 14.57 -12.26 -11.25
C GLU A 78 13.55 -11.53 -12.15
N TYR A 79 12.83 -10.55 -11.60
CA TYR A 79 11.78 -9.81 -12.31
C TYR A 79 12.23 -8.42 -12.76
N GLU A 80 13.48 -8.03 -12.51
CA GLU A 80 14.01 -6.75 -12.97
C GLU A 80 14.15 -6.75 -14.51
N VAL A 81 13.20 -6.10 -15.19
CA VAL A 81 13.29 -5.88 -16.63
C VAL A 81 14.31 -4.79 -16.89
N VAL A 82 15.43 -5.15 -17.54
CA VAL A 82 16.38 -4.19 -18.08
C VAL A 82 15.69 -3.41 -19.19
N LYS A 83 15.16 -2.23 -18.87
CA LYS A 83 14.72 -1.27 -19.88
C LYS A 83 15.96 -0.77 -20.60
N GLN A 84 16.20 -1.27 -21.81
CA GLN A 84 17.11 -0.62 -22.73
C GLN A 84 16.52 0.75 -23.03
N HIS A 85 17.13 1.81 -22.49
CA HIS A 85 16.88 3.14 -23.01
C HIS A 85 17.48 3.15 -24.43
N GLU A 86 16.64 2.96 -25.44
CA GLU A 86 16.98 3.45 -26.77
C GLU A 86 17.33 4.93 -26.59
N ALA A 87 18.54 5.29 -27.01
CA ALA A 87 19.03 6.65 -26.93
C ALA A 87 17.97 7.60 -27.51
N PRO A 88 17.79 8.82 -26.97
CA PRO A 88 16.82 9.75 -27.53
C PRO A 88 17.21 10.00 -29.00
N GLU A 89 16.41 9.46 -29.91
CA GLU A 89 16.53 9.77 -31.33
C GLU A 89 16.42 11.29 -31.46
N THR A 90 17.44 11.85 -32.13
CA THR A 90 17.60 13.24 -32.47
C THR A 90 16.25 13.89 -32.82
N GLN A 91 15.99 15.05 -32.21
CA GLN A 91 14.84 15.90 -32.47
C GLN A 91 14.62 16.07 -33.98
N THR A 92 13.58 15.45 -34.54
CA THR A 92 13.10 15.80 -35.87
C THR A 92 12.33 17.11 -35.77
N GLU A 93 12.91 18.19 -36.31
CA GLU A 93 12.26 19.48 -36.47
C GLU A 93 10.88 19.28 -37.13
N SER A 94 9.82 19.45 -36.35
CA SER A 94 8.45 19.40 -36.86
C SER A 94 8.15 20.73 -37.55
N GLN A 95 8.28 20.77 -38.88
CA GLN A 95 7.71 21.86 -39.69
C GLN A 95 6.20 21.90 -39.43
N THR A 96 5.78 22.87 -38.63
CA THR A 96 4.38 23.03 -38.25
C THR A 96 3.67 23.81 -39.36
N ASN A 97 3.09 23.12 -40.34
CA ASN A 97 2.13 23.74 -41.25
C ASN A 97 0.78 23.88 -40.51
N ARG A 98 0.49 25.07 -39.97
CA ARG A 98 -0.79 25.38 -39.32
C ARG A 98 -1.72 26.02 -40.34
N ASP A 99 -2.56 25.21 -40.97
CA ASP A 99 -3.74 25.72 -41.67
C ASP A 99 -4.79 26.14 -40.64
N PHE A 100 -5.01 27.45 -40.50
CA PHE A 100 -6.11 28.00 -39.71
C PHE A 100 -7.37 28.04 -40.57
N ILE A 101 -8.46 27.38 -40.13
CA ILE A 101 -9.79 27.52 -40.71
C ILE A 101 -10.50 28.66 -39.96
N GLU A 102 -10.75 29.79 -40.62
CA GLU A 102 -11.67 30.83 -40.15
C GLU A 102 -13.11 30.44 -40.49
N PHE A 103 -13.97 30.39 -39.48
CA PHE A 103 -15.42 30.28 -39.67
C PHE A 103 -16.01 31.70 -39.76
N LYS A 104 -16.70 31.97 -40.86
CA LYS A 104 -17.40 33.23 -41.14
C LYS A 104 -18.89 33.11 -40.85
#